data_AF-Q838E3-F1
#
_entry.id   AF-Q838E3-F1
#
_cell.length_a   1.000
_cell.length_b   1.000
_cell.length_c   1.000
_cell.angle_alpha   90.00
_cell.angle_beta   90.00
_cell.angle_gamma   90.00
#
_symmetry.space_group_name_H-M   'P 1'
#
loop_
_entity.id
_entity.type
_entity.pdbx_description
1 polymer ?
#
loop_
_entity_poly.entity_id
_entity_poly.type
_entity_poly.pdbx_seq_one_letter_code
_entity_poly.pdbx_strand_id
1 'polypeptide(L)'
;MGSIGNGWNGCYGSISSRTSEQSKLIWDRLTDLQFYSDGIHWEQSALYQYEVLMTYVYLLQISEYLEISLPLDLRTKLKIPILSTYYITDNQDVLNPINDSDHVNFRYVYDSYRNMKKELGKHCSQRNFFRGESSGLVFYKTEDIYFTLFNGLHGSSHGHASTGSFTLQLQGDDLISDSGCYSYVNKAEWLQPKECDSHNTMFIAENSHTLVLIHGATGNYQPHYFSE
;
A
#
# COMPACT_ATOMS: atom_id res chain seq x y z
N MET A 1 -11.63 -35.61 48.01
CA MET A 1 -11.96 -35.13 46.64
C MET A 1 -12.33 -33.67 46.80
N GLY A 2 -11.43 -32.71 46.64
CA GLY A 2 -10.69 -32.41 45.42
C GLY A 2 -11.39 -31.22 44.75
N SER A 3 -11.02 -30.01 45.17
CA SER A 3 -11.47 -28.72 44.65
C SER A 3 -11.10 -28.55 43.17
N ILE A 4 -12.02 -28.06 42.35
CA ILE A 4 -11.71 -27.31 41.13
C ILE A 4 -12.37 -25.96 41.31
N GLY A 5 -11.58 -24.99 41.79
CA GLY A 5 -11.98 -23.61 41.93
C GLY A 5 -12.11 -22.93 40.57
N ASN A 6 -13.07 -22.02 40.47
CA ASN A 6 -13.29 -21.12 39.35
C ASN A 6 -12.05 -20.23 39.12
N GLY A 7 -11.13 -20.67 38.27
CA GLY A 7 -9.88 -19.99 37.93
C GLY A 7 -9.96 -19.03 36.74
N TRP A 8 -11.05 -18.26 36.61
CA TRP A 8 -11.21 -17.26 35.54
C TRP A 8 -11.77 -15.91 36.05
N ASN A 9 -11.43 -15.53 37.28
CA ASN A 9 -11.76 -14.21 37.84
C ASN A 9 -10.48 -13.47 38.25
N GLY A 10 -9.61 -13.16 37.29
CA GLY A 10 -8.42 -12.39 37.60
C GLY A 10 -7.63 -11.99 36.36
N CYS A 11 -8.11 -10.98 35.62
CA CYS A 11 -7.29 -10.09 34.78
C CYS A 11 -8.10 -8.95 34.13
N TYR A 12 -9.15 -8.44 34.78
CA TYR A 12 -9.66 -7.09 34.45
C TYR A 12 -9.14 -6.13 35.51
N GLY A 13 -7.84 -5.83 35.45
CA GLY A 13 -7.30 -4.66 36.11
C GLY A 13 -8.05 -3.43 35.58
N SER A 14 -8.45 -2.54 36.48
CA SER A 14 -9.07 -1.28 36.10
C SER A 14 -8.13 -0.54 35.15
N ILE A 15 -8.52 -0.48 33.88
CA ILE A 15 -7.88 0.38 32.88
C ILE A 15 -8.12 1.81 33.38
N SER A 16 -7.11 2.36 34.06
CA SER A 16 -7.19 3.70 34.66
C SER A 16 -7.60 4.71 33.59
N SER A 17 -8.45 5.67 33.92
CA SER A 17 -8.99 6.68 32.99
C SER A 17 -7.91 7.42 32.17
N ARG A 18 -6.68 7.51 32.69
CA ARG A 18 -5.47 8.06 32.03
C ARG A 18 -5.00 7.27 30.79
N THR A 19 -5.40 6.00 30.65
CA THR A 19 -4.98 5.12 29.54
C THR A 19 -5.94 5.16 28.33
N SER A 20 -7.18 5.60 28.53
CA SER A 20 -8.20 5.59 27.46
C SER A 20 -8.00 6.71 26.42
N GLU A 21 -7.66 7.94 26.87
CA GLU A 21 -7.40 9.07 25.96
C GLU A 21 -6.10 8.90 25.20
N GLN A 22 -5.04 8.42 25.87
CA GLN A 22 -3.76 8.13 25.22
C GLN A 22 -3.92 7.01 24.18
N SER A 23 -4.67 5.95 24.52
CA SER A 23 -4.97 4.88 23.58
C SER A 23 -5.77 5.39 22.38
N LYS A 24 -6.82 6.19 22.59
CA LYS A 24 -7.56 6.85 21.50
C LYS A 24 -6.66 7.70 20.61
N LEU A 25 -5.78 8.51 21.22
CA LEU A 25 -4.84 9.35 20.48
C LEU A 25 -3.84 8.53 19.66
N ILE A 26 -3.33 7.44 20.20
CA ILE A 26 -2.43 6.51 19.48
C ILE A 26 -3.18 5.90 18.29
N TRP A 27 -4.40 5.42 18.50
CA TRP A 27 -5.22 4.84 17.44
C TRP A 27 -5.54 5.84 16.33
N ASP A 28 -5.92 7.06 16.69
CA ASP A 28 -6.23 8.12 15.74
C ASP A 28 -5.00 8.50 14.90
N ARG A 29 -3.85 8.68 15.56
CA ARG A 29 -2.58 8.95 14.88
C ARG A 29 -2.10 7.79 14.02
N LEU A 30 -2.29 6.54 14.46
CA LEU A 30 -1.91 5.39 13.66
C LEU A 30 -2.62 5.43 12.31
N THR A 31 -3.94 5.61 12.28
CA THR A 31 -4.67 5.67 11.00
C THR A 31 -4.29 6.88 10.14
N ASP A 32 -4.08 8.05 10.76
CA ASP A 32 -3.85 9.30 10.03
C ASP A 32 -2.43 9.40 9.46
N LEU A 33 -1.49 8.61 10.00
CA LEU A 33 -0.12 8.55 9.49
C LEU A 33 0.07 7.50 8.40
N GLN A 34 -0.81 6.50 8.30
CA GLN A 34 -0.65 5.41 7.33
C GLN A 34 -1.05 5.83 5.91
N PHE A 35 -2.07 6.67 5.76
CA PHE A 35 -2.62 7.03 4.45
C PHE A 35 -2.52 8.53 4.19
N TYR A 36 -2.13 8.88 2.97
CA TYR A 36 -2.32 10.21 2.45
C TYR A 36 -3.82 10.57 2.39
N SER A 37 -4.10 11.87 2.20
CA SER A 37 -5.47 12.37 2.11
C SER A 37 -6.27 11.79 0.92
N ASP A 38 -5.58 11.26 -0.09
CA ASP A 38 -6.13 10.57 -1.26
C ASP A 38 -6.32 9.05 -1.05
N GLY A 39 -6.00 8.54 0.15
CA GLY A 39 -6.20 7.15 0.55
C GLY A 39 -5.09 6.19 0.10
N ILE A 40 -4.01 6.69 -0.49
CA ILE A 40 -2.82 5.89 -0.79
C ILE A 40 -1.96 5.76 0.47
N HIS A 41 -1.46 4.57 0.73
CA HIS A 41 -0.55 4.27 1.82
C HIS A 41 0.81 4.94 1.58
N TRP A 42 1.41 5.47 2.65
CA TRP A 42 2.59 6.34 2.54
C TRP A 42 3.85 5.65 1.97
N GLU A 43 3.93 4.32 2.04
CA GLU A 43 5.03 3.55 1.42
C GLU A 43 4.85 3.39 -0.10
N GLN A 44 3.66 3.71 -0.62
CA GLN A 44 3.34 3.81 -2.04
C GLN A 44 3.65 2.55 -2.86
N SER A 45 3.71 1.38 -2.20
CA SER A 45 3.67 0.09 -2.86
C SER A 45 2.23 -0.42 -2.93
N ALA A 46 1.87 -0.98 -4.07
CA ALA A 46 0.55 -1.57 -4.26
C ALA A 46 0.30 -2.75 -3.30
N LEU A 47 1.31 -3.57 -3.02
CA LEU A 47 1.19 -4.66 -2.04
C LEU A 47 0.92 -4.12 -0.62
N TYR A 48 1.74 -3.17 -0.16
CA TYR A 48 1.65 -2.64 1.20
C TYR A 48 0.39 -1.81 1.46
N GLN A 49 -0.18 -1.18 0.42
CA GLN A 49 -1.53 -0.62 0.49
C GLN A 49 -2.52 -1.67 1.03
N TYR A 50 -2.53 -2.86 0.42
CA TYR A 50 -3.48 -3.90 0.74
C TYR A 50 -3.18 -4.52 2.11
N GLU A 51 -1.90 -4.79 2.43
CA GLU A 51 -1.53 -5.39 3.73
C GLU A 51 -1.96 -4.52 4.92
N VAL A 52 -1.67 -3.21 4.85
CA VAL A 52 -2.04 -2.27 5.91
C VAL A 52 -3.55 -2.08 5.97
N LEU A 53 -4.20 -1.91 4.81
CA LEU A 53 -5.66 -1.78 4.76
C LEU A 53 -6.38 -3.00 5.33
N MET A 54 -5.92 -4.21 4.98
CA MET A 54 -6.53 -5.46 5.46
C MET A 54 -6.50 -5.57 6.98
N THR A 55 -5.43 -5.10 7.62
CA THR A 55 -5.32 -5.08 9.08
C THR A 55 -6.45 -4.26 9.72
N TYR A 56 -6.75 -3.08 9.17
CA TYR A 56 -7.85 -2.24 9.67
C TYR A 56 -9.23 -2.79 9.29
N VAL A 57 -9.38 -3.32 8.09
CA VAL A 57 -10.61 -3.94 7.60
C VAL A 57 -11.01 -5.13 8.48
N TYR A 58 -10.07 -6.01 8.81
CA TYR A 58 -10.34 -7.15 9.69
C TYR A 58 -10.75 -6.69 11.09
N LEU A 59 -10.08 -5.67 11.63
CA LEU A 59 -10.45 -5.10 12.93
C LEU A 59 -11.88 -4.55 12.93
N LEU A 60 -12.26 -3.81 11.87
CA LEU A 60 -13.62 -3.31 11.68
C LEU A 60 -14.63 -4.46 11.62
N GLN A 61 -14.39 -5.48 10.78
CA GLN A 61 -15.29 -6.63 10.62
C GLN A 61 -15.50 -7.40 11.93
N ILE A 62 -14.42 -7.65 12.68
CA ILE A 62 -14.51 -8.33 13.98
C ILE A 62 -15.31 -7.47 14.97
N SER A 63 -15.08 -6.16 14.99
CA SER A 63 -15.80 -5.24 15.88
C SER A 63 -17.30 -5.18 15.57
N GLU A 64 -17.68 -5.15 14.28
CA GLU A 64 -19.08 -5.16 13.85
C GLU A 64 -19.73 -6.52 14.14
N TYR A 65 -19.03 -7.63 13.90
CA TYR A 65 -19.55 -8.98 14.19
C TYR A 65 -19.78 -9.24 15.68
N LEU A 66 -18.89 -8.74 16.55
CA LEU A 66 -19.00 -8.89 17.99
C LEU A 66 -19.82 -7.78 18.67
N GLU A 67 -20.31 -6.80 17.90
CA GLU A 67 -21.00 -5.60 18.40
C GLU A 67 -20.16 -4.82 19.43
N ILE A 68 -18.84 -4.79 19.26
CA ILE A 68 -17.90 -4.07 20.12
C ILE A 68 -17.60 -2.71 19.49
N SER A 69 -17.85 -1.63 20.25
CA SER A 69 -17.48 -0.29 19.81
C SER A 69 -15.97 -0.09 19.87
N LEU A 70 -15.39 0.36 18.74
CA LEU A 70 -13.99 0.71 18.66
C LEU A 70 -13.74 2.14 19.17
N PRO A 71 -12.54 2.42 19.71
CA PRO A 71 -12.17 3.77 20.15
C PRO A 71 -12.00 4.78 19.00
N LEU A 72 -12.17 4.36 17.74
CA LEU A 72 -12.06 5.17 16.54
C LEU A 72 -13.16 4.81 15.52
N ASP A 73 -13.59 5.80 14.74
CA ASP A 73 -14.52 5.59 13.61
C ASP A 73 -13.77 5.07 12.38
N LEU A 74 -13.45 3.77 12.40
CA LEU A 74 -12.77 3.10 11.28
C LEU A 74 -13.60 3.16 10.00
N ARG A 75 -14.94 3.06 10.07
CA ARG A 75 -15.78 3.04 8.87
C ARG A 75 -15.66 4.35 8.09
N THR A 76 -15.62 5.49 8.78
CA THR A 76 -15.37 6.78 8.14
C THR A 76 -13.93 6.90 7.66
N LYS A 77 -12.93 6.58 8.51
CA LYS A 77 -11.51 6.74 8.16
C LYS A 77 -11.06 5.87 6.98
N LEU A 78 -11.56 4.64 6.86
CA LEU A 78 -11.18 3.72 5.80
C LEU A 78 -11.92 3.94 4.48
N LYS A 79 -12.87 4.89 4.41
CA LYS A 79 -13.66 5.12 3.21
C LYS A 79 -12.80 5.45 1.98
N ILE A 80 -11.86 6.38 2.12
CA ILE A 80 -10.99 6.79 1.01
C ILE A 80 -9.94 5.71 0.68
N PRO A 81 -9.22 5.12 1.67
CA PRO A 81 -8.32 3.99 1.42
C PRO A 81 -8.97 2.78 0.75
N ILE A 82 -10.21 2.42 1.11
CA ILE A 82 -10.93 1.34 0.43
C ILE A 82 -11.27 1.73 -1.01
N LEU A 83 -11.62 2.99 -1.27
CA LEU A 83 -11.93 3.43 -2.64
C LEU A 83 -10.67 3.48 -3.52
N SER A 84 -9.52 3.87 -2.99
CA SER A 84 -8.26 3.94 -3.76
C SER A 84 -7.80 2.58 -4.29
N THR A 85 -8.09 1.47 -3.57
CA THR A 85 -7.79 0.10 -4.03
C THR A 85 -8.34 -0.24 -5.41
N TYR A 86 -9.45 0.40 -5.81
CA TYR A 86 -10.01 0.26 -7.15
C TYR A 86 -9.01 0.53 -8.27
N TYR A 87 -8.15 1.52 -8.05
CA TYR A 87 -7.23 2.05 -9.03
C TYR A 87 -5.86 1.38 -8.97
N ILE A 88 -5.54 0.73 -7.85
CA ILE A 88 -4.24 0.09 -7.61
C ILE A 88 -4.15 -1.29 -8.26
N THR A 89 -5.30 -1.92 -8.52
CA THR A 89 -5.40 -3.11 -9.36
C THR A 89 -5.86 -2.77 -10.77
N ASP A 90 -5.58 -3.64 -11.72
CA ASP A 90 -6.13 -3.61 -13.07
C ASP A 90 -7.59 -4.13 -13.11
N ASN A 91 -8.14 -4.35 -14.31
CA ASN A 91 -9.50 -4.88 -14.47
C ASN A 91 -9.64 -6.37 -14.13
N GLN A 92 -8.52 -7.07 -13.97
CA GLN A 92 -8.44 -8.50 -13.66
C GLN A 92 -8.15 -8.74 -12.17
N ASP A 93 -8.17 -7.69 -11.36
CA ASP A 93 -7.82 -7.67 -9.93
C ASP A 93 -6.33 -8.04 -9.68
N VAL A 94 -5.44 -7.79 -10.64
CA VAL A 94 -3.97 -7.95 -10.51
C VAL A 94 -3.36 -6.63 -10.05
N LEU A 95 -2.42 -6.70 -9.10
CA LEU A 95 -1.70 -5.52 -8.60
C LEU A 95 -0.78 -4.93 -9.66
N ASN A 96 -0.70 -3.60 -9.65
CA ASN A 96 0.37 -2.91 -10.36
C ASN A 96 1.74 -3.19 -9.68
N PRO A 97 2.80 -3.56 -10.41
CA PRO A 97 4.12 -3.84 -9.86
C PRO A 97 4.94 -2.58 -9.50
N ILE A 98 4.29 -1.42 -9.26
CA ILE A 98 5.01 -0.22 -8.81
C ILE A 98 5.69 -0.43 -7.45
N ASN A 99 6.93 0.06 -7.34
CA ASN A 99 7.73 0.01 -6.12
C ASN A 99 7.90 -1.44 -5.62
N ASP A 100 7.97 -1.69 -4.30
CA ASP A 100 8.03 -3.06 -3.76
C ASP A 100 6.68 -3.78 -3.87
N SER A 101 6.24 -4.02 -5.10
CA SER A 101 5.06 -4.80 -5.47
C SER A 101 5.36 -5.59 -6.74
N ASP A 102 4.59 -6.65 -6.96
CA ASP A 102 4.69 -7.49 -8.16
C ASP A 102 3.30 -7.73 -8.76
N HIS A 103 3.27 -8.35 -9.94
CA HIS A 103 2.05 -8.83 -10.59
C HIS A 103 1.43 -9.99 -9.79
N VAL A 104 0.57 -9.63 -8.83
CA VAL A 104 -0.11 -10.61 -7.98
C VAL A 104 -1.61 -10.49 -8.15
N ASN A 105 -2.28 -11.61 -8.43
CA ASN A 105 -3.74 -11.65 -8.43
C ASN A 105 -4.25 -11.48 -6.99
N PHE A 106 -4.86 -10.33 -6.73
CA PHE A 106 -5.32 -9.93 -5.40
C PHE A 106 -6.83 -10.10 -5.21
N ARG A 107 -7.50 -10.79 -6.14
CA ARG A 107 -8.96 -10.97 -6.12
C ARG A 107 -9.48 -11.47 -4.78
N TYR A 108 -8.83 -12.48 -4.20
CA TYR A 108 -9.24 -13.06 -2.91
C TYR A 108 -9.20 -12.03 -1.76
N VAL A 109 -8.13 -11.25 -1.70
CA VAL A 109 -7.96 -10.21 -0.68
C VAL A 109 -8.99 -9.10 -0.89
N TYR A 110 -9.12 -8.64 -2.13
CA TYR A 110 -10.05 -7.59 -2.51
C TYR A 110 -11.52 -8.01 -2.26
N ASP A 111 -11.87 -9.27 -2.48
CA ASP A 111 -13.20 -9.83 -2.19
C ASP A 111 -13.58 -9.74 -0.71
N SER A 112 -12.61 -9.79 0.21
CA SER A 112 -12.83 -9.70 1.67
C SER A 112 -13.49 -8.39 2.09
N TYR A 113 -13.34 -7.32 1.31
CA TYR A 113 -13.96 -6.03 1.57
C TYR A 113 -14.67 -5.40 0.36
N ARG A 114 -14.83 -6.16 -0.74
CA ARG A 114 -15.59 -5.72 -1.93
C ARG A 114 -17.03 -5.33 -1.57
N ASN A 115 -17.65 -6.02 -0.61
CA ASN A 115 -19.00 -5.69 -0.16
C ASN A 115 -19.04 -4.37 0.63
N MET A 116 -18.07 -4.12 1.51
CA MET A 116 -17.94 -2.82 2.19
C MET A 116 -17.69 -1.71 1.17
N LYS A 117 -16.86 -1.96 0.14
CA LYS A 117 -16.69 -1.02 -0.96
C LYS A 117 -18.00 -0.72 -1.69
N LYS A 118 -18.87 -1.71 -1.95
CA LYS A 118 -20.19 -1.47 -2.54
C LYS A 118 -21.05 -0.57 -1.65
N GLU A 119 -21.04 -0.77 -0.34
CA GLU A 119 -21.77 0.08 0.60
C GLU A 119 -21.22 1.51 0.64
N LEU A 120 -19.89 1.65 0.74
CA LEU A 120 -19.19 2.94 0.79
C LEU A 120 -19.24 3.69 -0.55
N GLY A 121 -19.25 2.94 -1.65
CA GLY A 121 -19.24 3.39 -3.04
C GLY A 121 -20.62 3.72 -3.62
N LYS A 122 -21.74 3.33 -2.97
CA LYS A 122 -23.08 3.83 -3.32
C LYS A 122 -23.17 5.37 -3.34
N HIS A 123 -22.22 6.05 -2.70
CA HIS A 123 -22.13 7.51 -2.60
C HIS A 123 -21.06 8.16 -3.49
N CYS A 124 -20.23 7.39 -4.22
CA CYS A 124 -19.17 7.93 -5.07
C CYS A 124 -19.09 7.18 -6.40
N SER A 125 -19.44 7.83 -7.51
CA SER A 125 -19.20 7.29 -8.85
C SER A 125 -17.69 7.12 -9.05
N GLN A 126 -17.23 5.88 -9.26
CA GLN A 126 -15.85 5.63 -9.69
C GLN A 126 -15.63 6.35 -11.01
N ARG A 127 -14.55 7.14 -11.07
CA ARG A 127 -14.17 7.86 -12.28
C ARG A 127 -13.11 7.03 -12.97
N ASN A 128 -12.95 7.25 -14.27
CA ASN A 128 -11.85 6.61 -15.00
C ASN A 128 -10.49 7.21 -14.62
N PHE A 129 -10.48 8.39 -13.97
CA PHE A 129 -9.26 9.11 -13.64
C PHE A 129 -9.14 9.34 -12.14
N PHE A 130 -8.07 8.82 -11.55
CA PHE A 130 -7.64 9.10 -10.18
C PHE A 130 -6.45 10.05 -10.21
N ARG A 131 -6.54 11.10 -9.39
CA ARG A 131 -5.48 12.09 -9.22
C ARG A 131 -5.10 12.16 -7.74
N GLY A 132 -4.05 11.45 -7.36
CA GLY A 132 -3.49 11.47 -6.02
C GLY A 132 -2.55 12.66 -5.85
N GLU A 133 -3.08 13.84 -5.49
CA GLU A 133 -2.24 15.04 -5.32
C GLU A 133 -1.27 14.93 -4.13
N SER A 134 -1.61 14.12 -3.11
CA SER A 134 -0.74 13.92 -1.94
C SER A 134 0.28 12.81 -2.16
N SER A 135 -0.15 11.72 -2.80
CA SER A 135 0.71 10.56 -3.10
C SER A 135 1.55 10.71 -4.36
N GLY A 136 1.17 11.60 -5.27
CA GLY A 136 1.78 11.72 -6.60
C GLY A 136 1.45 10.57 -7.55
N LEU A 137 0.48 9.71 -7.21
CA LEU A 137 -0.01 8.66 -8.10
C LEU A 137 -1.14 9.17 -8.99
N VAL A 138 -1.08 8.79 -10.25
CA VAL A 138 -2.13 9.01 -11.23
C VAL A 138 -2.51 7.66 -11.82
N PHE A 139 -3.81 7.37 -11.85
CA PHE A 139 -4.34 6.21 -12.55
C PHE A 139 -5.37 6.65 -13.57
N TYR A 140 -5.27 6.11 -14.78
CA TYR A 140 -6.33 6.18 -15.78
C TYR A 140 -6.78 4.75 -16.11
N LYS A 141 -8.02 4.43 -15.74
CA LYS A 141 -8.60 3.09 -15.79
C LYS A 141 -9.93 3.13 -16.53
N THR A 142 -9.99 2.46 -17.68
CA THR A 142 -11.20 2.14 -18.45
C THR A 142 -11.26 0.62 -18.63
N GLU A 143 -12.25 0.11 -19.36
CA GLU A 143 -12.31 -1.33 -19.70
C GLU A 143 -11.09 -1.78 -20.53
N ASP A 144 -10.58 -0.91 -21.41
CA ASP A 144 -9.50 -1.22 -22.34
C ASP A 144 -8.13 -0.68 -21.92
N ILE A 145 -8.07 0.32 -21.03
CA ILE A 145 -6.82 1.02 -20.71
C ILE A 145 -6.62 1.02 -19.21
N TYR A 146 -5.45 0.57 -18.78
CA TYR A 146 -4.99 0.75 -17.41
C TYR A 146 -3.59 1.37 -17.42
N PHE A 147 -3.53 2.66 -17.10
CA PHE A 147 -2.31 3.46 -17.09
C PHE A 147 -2.04 3.97 -15.68
N THR A 148 -0.78 3.89 -15.27
CA THR A 148 -0.30 4.41 -13.99
C THR A 148 0.88 5.34 -14.26
N LEU A 149 0.94 6.46 -13.54
CA LEU A 149 2.11 7.32 -13.46
C LEU A 149 2.41 7.55 -11.98
N PHE A 150 3.68 7.41 -11.62
CA PHE A 150 4.17 7.71 -10.30
C PHE A 150 5.08 8.95 -10.33
N ASN A 151 4.72 9.99 -9.58
CA ASN A 151 5.51 11.20 -9.44
C ASN A 151 5.33 11.78 -8.02
N GLY A 152 5.51 10.92 -7.03
CA GLY A 152 5.31 11.21 -5.61
C GLY A 152 6.59 11.35 -4.79
N LEU A 153 6.41 11.45 -3.48
CA LEU A 153 7.51 11.39 -2.51
C LEU A 153 7.97 9.95 -2.33
N HIS A 154 9.26 9.72 -2.08
CA HIS A 154 9.80 8.37 -1.92
C HIS A 154 9.24 7.63 -0.68
N GLY A 155 8.73 6.41 -0.88
CA GLY A 155 8.06 5.57 0.13
C GLY A 155 8.98 4.77 1.05
N SER A 156 9.94 5.41 1.73
CA SER A 156 10.95 4.74 2.59
C SER A 156 11.64 3.56 1.87
N SER A 157 11.97 2.47 2.55
CA SER A 157 12.65 1.31 1.99
C SER A 157 11.88 0.60 0.87
N HIS A 158 10.56 0.81 0.78
CA HIS A 158 9.70 0.18 -0.20
C HIS A 158 9.52 1.01 -1.46
N GLY A 159 9.78 2.31 -1.38
CA GLY A 159 9.87 3.19 -2.54
C GLY A 159 11.09 2.87 -3.38
N HIS A 160 10.96 3.07 -4.69
CA HIS A 160 12.08 2.96 -5.64
C HIS A 160 12.50 4.36 -6.11
N ALA A 161 13.59 4.44 -6.88
CA ALA A 161 14.02 5.64 -7.59
C ALA A 161 13.20 5.84 -8.88
N SER A 162 11.88 5.78 -8.76
CA SER A 162 10.92 5.63 -9.85
C SER A 162 10.14 6.92 -10.16
N THR A 163 10.62 8.09 -9.72
CA THR A 163 9.92 9.37 -9.97
C THR A 163 9.78 9.59 -11.48
N GLY A 164 8.56 9.85 -11.93
CA GLY A 164 8.20 9.98 -13.35
C GLY A 164 7.96 8.65 -14.06
N SER A 165 8.02 7.50 -13.37
CA SER A 165 7.78 6.20 -13.98
C SER A 165 6.32 6.00 -14.34
N PHE A 166 6.07 5.21 -15.37
CA PHE A 166 4.72 4.86 -15.78
C PHE A 166 4.59 3.41 -16.24
N THR A 167 3.37 2.91 -16.17
CA THR A 167 2.97 1.60 -16.71
C THR A 167 1.77 1.78 -17.64
N LEU A 168 1.64 0.90 -18.62
CA LEU A 168 0.52 0.90 -19.57
C LEU A 168 0.11 -0.54 -19.91
N GLN A 169 -1.13 -0.85 -19.62
CA GLN A 169 -1.83 -2.03 -20.08
C GLN A 169 -2.90 -1.61 -21.10
N LEU A 170 -2.98 -2.31 -22.23
CA LEU A 170 -4.02 -2.14 -23.24
C LEU A 170 -4.74 -3.47 -23.47
N GLN A 171 -6.06 -3.47 -23.41
CA GLN A 171 -6.93 -4.64 -23.61
C GLN A 171 -6.58 -5.83 -22.71
N GLY A 172 -6.03 -5.55 -21.52
CA GLY A 172 -5.61 -6.57 -20.56
C GLY A 172 -4.19 -7.11 -20.75
N ASP A 173 -3.47 -6.65 -21.78
CA ASP A 173 -2.07 -7.00 -22.02
C ASP A 173 -1.13 -5.87 -21.58
N ASP A 174 -0.08 -6.22 -20.83
CA ASP A 174 0.92 -5.25 -20.38
C ASP A 174 1.84 -4.87 -21.55
N LEU A 175 1.75 -3.60 -22.00
CA LEU A 175 2.65 -3.05 -23.00
C LEU A 175 3.89 -2.44 -22.39
N ILE A 176 3.73 -1.81 -21.22
CA ILE A 176 4.80 -1.18 -20.45
C ILE A 176 4.58 -1.56 -19.00
N SER A 177 5.43 -2.42 -18.45
CA SER A 177 5.41 -2.85 -17.06
C SER A 177 6.56 -2.22 -16.28
N ASP A 178 6.39 -2.10 -14.98
CA ASP A 178 7.51 -1.88 -14.07
C ASP A 178 8.27 -3.21 -13.83
N SER A 179 9.51 -3.10 -13.37
CA SER A 179 10.38 -4.23 -13.05
C SER A 179 9.95 -4.94 -11.75
N GLY A 180 9.22 -4.24 -10.88
CA GLY A 180 8.75 -4.78 -9.61
C GLY A 180 9.87 -5.02 -8.61
N CYS A 181 9.62 -5.88 -7.63
CA CYS A 181 10.56 -6.11 -6.53
C CYS A 181 11.64 -7.16 -6.87
N TYR A 182 11.28 -8.19 -7.65
CA TYR A 182 12.09 -9.37 -8.00
C TYR A 182 12.51 -10.26 -6.81
N SER A 183 13.03 -9.70 -5.71
CA SER A 183 13.51 -10.45 -4.54
C SER A 183 13.35 -9.62 -3.26
N TYR A 184 13.09 -10.29 -2.13
CA TYR A 184 13.11 -9.69 -0.79
C TYR A 184 14.39 -10.03 0.00
N VAL A 185 15.38 -10.65 -0.65
CA VAL A 185 16.63 -11.07 -0.01
C VAL A 185 17.70 -10.01 -0.24
N ASN A 186 18.26 -9.46 0.85
CA ASN A 186 19.26 -8.40 0.81
C ASN A 186 20.61 -8.91 0.23
N LYS A 187 20.74 -8.83 -1.09
CA LYS A 187 21.93 -9.16 -1.89
C LYS A 187 22.13 -8.08 -2.96
N ALA A 188 23.31 -7.99 -3.57
CA ALA A 188 23.60 -6.95 -4.56
C ALA A 188 22.60 -6.91 -5.74
N GLU A 189 22.05 -8.06 -6.13
CA GLU A 189 21.00 -8.21 -7.16
C GLU A 189 19.65 -7.54 -6.79
N TRP A 190 19.46 -7.16 -5.52
CA TRP A 190 18.28 -6.46 -5.01
C TRP A 190 18.25 -4.96 -5.34
N LEU A 191 19.42 -4.36 -5.61
CA LEU A 191 19.51 -2.92 -5.83
C LEU A 191 19.02 -2.51 -7.22
N GLN A 192 19.34 -3.31 -8.24
CA GLN A 192 19.05 -2.96 -9.63
C GLN A 192 17.58 -2.62 -9.87
N PRO A 193 16.59 -3.45 -9.44
CA PRO A 193 15.18 -3.13 -9.68
C PRO A 193 14.69 -1.83 -9.03
N LYS A 194 15.43 -1.27 -8.06
CA LYS A 194 15.09 -0.02 -7.36
C LYS A 194 15.72 1.22 -8.00
N GLU A 195 16.65 1.06 -8.94
CA GLU A 195 17.37 2.18 -9.56
C GLU A 195 16.55 2.78 -10.71
N CYS A 196 16.81 4.06 -11.03
CA CYS A 196 16.08 4.79 -12.07
C CYS A 196 16.10 4.08 -13.44
N ASP A 197 17.17 3.34 -13.74
CA ASP A 197 17.38 2.65 -15.01
C ASP A 197 16.47 1.44 -15.21
N SER A 198 15.89 0.92 -14.13
CA SER A 198 14.95 -0.20 -14.14
C SER A 198 13.49 0.24 -14.28
N HIS A 199 13.24 1.55 -14.40
CA HIS A 199 11.90 2.12 -14.53
C HIS A 199 11.71 2.86 -15.84
N ASN A 200 10.45 2.95 -16.28
CA ASN A 200 10.04 3.73 -17.46
C ASN A 200 10.02 5.22 -17.16
N THR A 201 11.17 5.81 -16.85
CA THR A 201 11.33 7.23 -16.49
C THR A 201 12.49 7.87 -17.25
N MET A 202 12.65 9.19 -17.09
CA MET A 202 13.79 9.94 -17.60
C MET A 202 14.81 10.20 -16.49
N PHE A 203 16.07 9.93 -16.77
CA PHE A 203 17.18 10.24 -15.88
C PHE A 203 18.45 10.59 -16.68
N ILE A 204 19.42 11.20 -16.02
CA ILE A 204 20.74 11.47 -16.61
C ILE A 204 21.62 10.28 -16.25
N ALA A 205 22.14 9.57 -17.24
CA ALA A 205 22.90 8.34 -17.02
C ALA A 205 24.07 8.58 -16.05
N GLU A 206 24.86 9.63 -16.22
CA GLU A 206 26.01 9.90 -15.36
C GLU A 206 25.63 10.48 -13.98
N ASN A 207 24.37 10.84 -13.78
CA ASN A 207 23.88 11.53 -12.59
C ASN A 207 22.39 11.28 -12.34
N SER A 208 22.06 10.08 -11.86
CA SER A 208 20.70 9.72 -11.46
C SER A 208 20.13 10.71 -10.46
N HIS A 209 18.86 11.12 -10.65
CA HIS A 209 18.19 12.10 -9.81
C HIS A 209 17.87 11.56 -8.39
N THR A 210 17.93 10.25 -8.19
CA THR A 210 17.79 9.60 -6.89
C THR A 210 18.81 8.47 -6.81
N LEU A 211 19.56 8.44 -5.70
CA LEU A 211 20.55 7.41 -5.41
C LEU A 211 20.00 6.48 -4.33
N VAL A 212 19.95 5.18 -4.64
CA VAL A 212 19.53 4.15 -3.68
C VAL A 212 20.77 3.62 -2.97
N LEU A 213 20.88 3.88 -1.66
CA LEU A 213 22.02 3.45 -0.85
C LEU A 213 21.54 2.53 0.27
N ILE A 214 22.15 1.35 0.41
CA ILE A 214 21.91 0.45 1.54
C ILE A 214 23.10 0.50 2.49
N HIS A 215 22.85 0.81 3.76
CA HIS A 215 23.87 0.71 4.79
C HIS A 215 24.14 -0.77 5.12
N GLY A 216 25.39 -1.22 4.90
CA GLY A 216 25.82 -2.59 5.26
C GLY A 216 25.92 -3.59 4.10
N ALA A 217 25.67 -3.18 2.86
CA ALA A 217 26.04 -3.98 1.68
C ALA A 217 27.57 -3.96 1.53
N THR A 218 28.26 -4.89 2.18
CA THR A 218 29.70 -5.13 2.00
C THR A 218 29.92 -5.85 0.67
N GLY A 219 29.80 -5.11 -0.42
CA GLY A 219 30.11 -5.56 -1.77
C GLY A 219 30.21 -4.33 -2.64
N ASN A 220 31.25 -4.25 -3.46
CA ASN A 220 31.46 -3.14 -4.40
C ASN A 220 30.31 -3.13 -5.42
N TYR A 221 29.19 -2.48 -5.09
CA TYR A 221 28.18 -2.12 -6.08
C TYR A 221 28.78 -0.98 -6.91
N GLN A 222 28.95 -1.24 -8.20
CA GLN A 222 29.25 -0.23 -9.20
C GLN A 222 27.99 -0.12 -10.07
N PRO A 223 27.41 1.09 -10.22
CA PRO A 223 26.29 1.26 -11.13
C PRO A 223 26.72 0.80 -12.52
N HIS A 224 25.90 -0.05 -13.14
CA HIS A 224 26.16 -0.52 -14.50
C HIS A 224 25.71 0.57 -15.48
N TYR A 225 26.56 1.55 -15.74
CA TYR A 225 26.36 2.44 -16.88
C TYR A 225 26.64 1.66 -18.16
N PHE A 226 25.63 1.50 -19.01
CA PHE A 226 25.83 0.98 -20.37
C PHE A 226 26.88 1.86 -21.06
N SER A 227 27.99 1.25 -21.48
CA SER A 227 28.89 1.87 -22.45
C SER A 227 28.32 1.60 -23.84
N GLU A 228 28.32 2.65 -24.68
CA GLU A 228 27.83 2.64 -26.07
C GLU A 228 28.38 1.48 -26.91
#